data_AF-A0A1F2RFE6-F1
#
_entry.id   AF-A0A1F2RFE6-F1
#
_cell.length_a   1.000
_cell.length_b   1.000
_cell.length_c   1.000
_cell.angle_alpha   90.00
_cell.angle_beta   90.00
_cell.angle_gamma   90.00
#
_symmetry.space_group_name_H-M   'P 1'
#
loop_
_entity.id
_entity.type
_entity.pdbx_description
1 polymer ?
#
loop_
_entity_poly.entity_id
_entity_poly.type
_entity_poly.pdbx_seq_one_letter_code
_entity_poly.pdbx_strand_id
1 'polypeptide(L)'
;MQKRTGRIAVTVWMVCLVLAGGMSSAWALQETPATPPAPAAAPAAPPESASPPVRQPKAKSQEEFAAYLKFMREPKPDEQIRLIEDFLLQYKDSELKEFAFQSATQAYQSKNDYDKVLTYGELTLVENENNLVALLVLASAIPERTGKNDADRDEKLAEAEQYGKRALDLLQKLPQPANLTPGQWEQTKREAASTSHAALGMMNLIREDFEKAEAELKLAADLASMPDPVTFYRLGLAYSFQKKFDLALDALERAAGVGGVKIPNPDGGTRDLVAEAKDFVLKARAAAGGAAPSGP
;
A
#
# COMPACT_ATOMS: atom_id res chain seq x y z
N MET A 1 9.34 -2.86 19.17
CA MET A 1 8.21 -3.15 18.25
C MET A 1 8.37 -2.41 16.90
N GLN A 2 9.53 -2.41 16.26
CA GLN A 2 9.88 -1.34 15.30
C GLN A 2 10.33 -1.79 13.90
N LYS A 3 9.93 -2.98 13.43
CA LYS A 3 10.44 -3.51 12.13
C LYS A 3 9.38 -3.89 11.08
N ARG A 4 8.09 -4.01 11.41
CA ARG A 4 7.06 -4.43 10.43
C ARG A 4 6.41 -3.28 9.68
N THR A 5 6.23 -2.13 10.33
CA THR A 5 5.72 -0.89 9.73
C THR A 5 6.71 -0.26 8.74
N GLY A 6 7.99 -0.66 8.76
CA GLY A 6 9.04 -0.05 7.94
C GLY A 6 8.90 -0.27 6.43
N ARG A 7 8.30 -1.37 5.96
CA ARG A 7 8.28 -1.70 4.51
C ARG A 7 7.06 -1.16 3.79
N ILE A 8 5.87 -1.26 4.39
CA ILE A 8 4.67 -0.56 3.88
C ILE A 8 4.93 0.96 3.89
N ALA A 9 5.56 1.47 4.95
CA ALA A 9 5.96 2.87 5.00
C ALA A 9 6.94 3.25 3.88
N VAL A 10 7.95 2.42 3.55
CA VAL A 10 8.93 2.73 2.49
C VAL A 10 8.33 2.66 1.06
N THR A 11 7.48 1.68 0.78
CA THR A 11 6.81 1.57 -0.54
C THR A 11 5.77 2.69 -0.73
N VAL A 12 5.03 3.05 0.32
CA VAL A 12 4.08 4.16 0.30
C VAL A 12 4.81 5.52 0.27
N TRP A 13 5.97 5.66 0.92
CA TRP A 13 6.79 6.88 0.85
C TRP A 13 7.26 7.20 -0.57
N MET A 14 7.70 6.18 -1.33
CA MET A 14 8.10 6.37 -2.72
C MET A 14 6.93 6.78 -3.62
N VAL A 15 5.71 6.31 -3.35
CA VAL A 15 4.50 6.75 -4.07
C VAL A 15 4.10 8.18 -3.68
N CYS A 16 4.24 8.56 -2.41
CA CYS A 16 3.89 9.91 -1.92
C CYS A 16 4.83 11.01 -2.43
N LEU A 17 6.14 10.73 -2.55
CA LEU A 17 7.12 11.71 -3.02
C LEU A 17 6.97 12.03 -4.52
N VAL A 18 6.24 11.17 -5.24
CA VAL A 18 6.04 11.27 -6.70
C VAL A 18 4.81 12.10 -7.06
N LEU A 19 3.78 12.14 -6.22
CA LEU A 19 2.56 12.92 -6.48
C LEU A 19 2.64 14.37 -5.98
N ALA A 20 3.57 14.71 -5.08
CA ALA A 20 3.78 16.08 -4.60
C ALA A 20 4.68 16.94 -5.52
N GLY A 21 5.35 16.34 -6.51
CA GLY A 21 6.34 17.00 -7.36
C GLY A 21 5.80 17.88 -8.49
N GLY A 22 4.47 17.96 -8.66
CA GLY A 22 3.83 18.68 -9.77
C GLY A 22 3.48 20.14 -9.51
N MET A 23 3.61 20.64 -8.27
CA MET A 23 3.22 22.01 -7.94
C MET A 23 4.24 23.01 -8.50
N SER A 24 4.03 23.36 -9.77
CA SER A 24 4.70 24.48 -10.42
C SER A 24 4.39 25.74 -9.64
N SER A 25 5.41 26.30 -8.98
CA SER A 25 5.42 27.64 -8.41
C SER A 25 5.32 28.67 -9.53
N ALA A 26 4.12 28.84 -10.10
CA ALA A 26 3.81 29.85 -11.12
C ALA A 26 3.77 31.29 -10.55
N TRP A 27 4.44 31.52 -9.42
CA TRP A 27 4.62 32.82 -8.76
C TRP A 27 6.11 33.09 -8.55
N ALA A 28 6.94 32.75 -9.53
CA ALA A 28 8.28 33.32 -9.64
C ALA A 28 8.18 34.52 -10.60
N LEU A 29 8.31 35.71 -10.00
CA LEU A 29 8.55 37.03 -10.57
C LEU A 29 8.72 37.06 -12.11
N GLN A 30 7.71 37.63 -12.74
CA GLN A 30 7.71 38.04 -14.14
C GLN A 30 8.57 39.31 -14.29
N GLU A 31 9.89 39.14 -14.28
CA GLU A 31 10.80 40.11 -14.89
C GLU A 31 11.12 39.62 -16.29
N THR A 32 10.59 40.33 -17.30
CA THR A 32 10.98 40.18 -18.70
C THR A 32 12.23 41.03 -18.97
N PRO A 33 13.34 40.45 -19.44
CA PRO A 33 14.27 41.16 -20.30
C PRO A 33 14.10 40.69 -21.75
N ALA A 34 14.14 41.66 -22.65
CA ALA A 34 13.95 41.51 -24.08
C ALA A 34 15.03 40.64 -24.79
N THR A 35 14.60 39.99 -25.87
CA THR A 35 15.31 39.06 -26.76
C THR A 35 16.41 39.72 -27.61
N PRO A 36 17.36 38.91 -28.13
CA PRO A 36 17.81 39.06 -29.52
C PRO A 36 17.49 37.80 -30.36
N PRO A 37 17.18 37.94 -31.67
CA PRO A 37 16.68 36.85 -32.49
C PRO A 37 17.80 35.91 -32.96
N ALA A 38 17.53 34.60 -32.96
CA ALA A 38 18.36 33.56 -33.59
C ALA A 38 17.63 32.95 -34.80
N PRO A 39 18.36 32.43 -35.81
CA PRO A 39 17.82 32.20 -37.16
C PRO A 39 16.92 30.96 -37.26
N ALA A 40 16.03 31.00 -38.25
CA ALA A 40 14.99 30.00 -38.52
C ALA A 40 15.53 28.57 -38.72
N ALA A 41 14.96 27.61 -37.99
CA ALA A 41 15.10 26.18 -38.21
C ALA A 41 13.78 25.59 -38.76
N ALA A 42 13.92 24.58 -39.62
CA ALA A 42 12.90 23.91 -40.42
C ALA A 42 11.72 23.30 -39.61
N PRO A 43 10.54 23.07 -40.23
CA PRO A 43 9.32 22.71 -39.53
C PRO A 43 9.41 21.32 -38.89
N ALA A 44 9.13 21.27 -37.58
CA ALA A 44 8.96 20.02 -36.82
C ALA A 44 7.60 19.38 -37.15
N ALA A 45 7.58 18.05 -37.14
CA ALA A 45 6.39 17.21 -37.30
C ALA A 45 5.29 17.55 -36.26
N PRO A 46 4.00 17.34 -36.57
CA PRO A 46 2.91 17.75 -35.69
C PRO A 46 2.96 16.98 -34.36
N PRO A 47 2.67 17.63 -33.22
CA PRO A 47 2.68 16.99 -31.92
C PRO A 47 1.57 15.93 -31.85
N GLU A 48 2.00 14.74 -31.45
CA GLU A 48 1.14 13.62 -31.07
C GLU A 48 0.16 14.06 -29.98
N SER A 49 -1.10 13.64 -30.13
CA SER A 49 -2.27 14.04 -29.37
C SER A 49 -2.03 14.07 -27.85
N ALA A 50 -1.87 15.28 -27.30
CA ALA A 50 -1.83 15.47 -25.85
C ALA A 50 -3.19 15.10 -25.25
N SER A 51 -3.21 14.11 -24.37
CA SER A 51 -4.37 13.81 -23.53
C SER A 51 -4.77 15.05 -22.74
N PRO A 52 -6.07 15.27 -22.45
CA PRO A 52 -6.52 16.45 -21.72
C PRO A 52 -5.79 16.57 -20.37
N PRO A 53 -5.37 17.77 -19.95
CA PRO A 53 -4.57 17.95 -18.74
C PRO A 53 -5.42 17.60 -17.51
N VAL A 54 -4.97 16.60 -16.75
CA VAL A 54 -5.51 16.32 -15.41
C VAL A 54 -5.28 17.56 -14.55
N ARG A 55 -6.36 18.17 -14.03
CA ARG A 55 -6.27 19.35 -13.16
C ARG A 55 -5.58 18.93 -11.85
N GLN A 56 -4.34 19.37 -11.66
CA GLN A 56 -3.65 19.18 -10.39
C GLN A 56 -4.21 20.13 -9.33
N PRO A 57 -4.46 19.66 -8.10
CA PRO A 57 -4.89 20.52 -7.00
C PRO A 57 -3.89 21.65 -6.74
N LYS A 58 -4.40 22.84 -6.40
CA LYS A 58 -3.57 24.03 -6.14
C LYS A 58 -3.93 24.70 -4.82
N ALA A 59 -2.93 25.22 -4.12
CA ALA A 59 -3.14 26.17 -3.04
C ALA A 59 -3.81 27.45 -3.57
N LYS A 60 -4.72 28.02 -2.78
CA LYS A 60 -5.42 29.27 -3.08
C LYS A 60 -4.67 30.50 -2.59
N SER A 61 -3.74 30.36 -1.64
CA SER A 61 -2.87 31.44 -1.18
C SER A 61 -1.44 30.99 -0.88
N GLN A 62 -0.54 31.95 -0.70
CA GLN A 62 0.85 31.67 -0.31
C GLN A 62 0.94 31.10 1.11
N GLU A 63 0.10 31.59 2.03
CA GLU A 63 0.01 31.13 3.41
C GLU A 63 -0.49 29.68 3.47
N GLU A 64 -1.48 29.34 2.64
CA GLU A 64 -1.98 27.96 2.50
C GLU A 64 -0.87 27.05 1.98
N PHE A 65 -0.17 27.47 0.93
CA PHE A 65 0.93 26.67 0.39
C PHE A 65 2.08 26.49 1.41
N ALA A 66 2.40 27.53 2.18
CA ALA A 66 3.40 27.44 3.24
C ALA A 66 2.96 26.47 4.36
N ALA A 67 1.69 26.51 4.77
CA ALA A 67 1.14 25.58 5.75
C ALA A 67 1.14 24.13 5.24
N TYR A 68 0.79 23.93 3.96
CA TYR A 68 0.89 22.65 3.27
C TYR A 68 2.32 22.09 3.31
N LEU A 69 3.30 22.88 2.86
CA LEU A 69 4.71 22.47 2.89
C LEU A 69 5.21 22.18 4.31
N LYS A 70 4.66 22.88 5.32
CA LYS A 70 5.06 22.69 6.71
C LYS A 70 4.69 21.28 7.20
N PHE A 71 3.46 20.83 7.02
CA PHE A 71 3.09 19.47 7.45
C PHE A 71 3.70 18.39 6.56
N MET A 72 3.86 18.63 5.26
CA MET A 72 4.48 17.67 4.34
C MET A 72 5.93 17.36 4.68
N ARG A 73 6.63 18.30 5.34
CA ARG A 73 8.04 18.17 5.73
C ARG A 73 8.25 17.81 7.19
N GLU A 74 7.19 17.73 7.99
CA GLU A 74 7.31 17.41 9.41
C GLU A 74 7.52 15.90 9.61
N PRO A 75 8.68 15.46 10.14
CA PRO A 75 8.97 14.03 10.29
C PRO A 75 8.31 13.40 11.53
N LYS A 76 7.89 14.19 12.53
CA LYS A 76 7.31 13.64 13.76
C LYS A 76 5.80 13.44 13.58
N PRO A 77 5.28 12.20 13.72
CA PRO A 77 3.87 11.91 13.46
C PRO A 77 2.91 12.80 14.26
N ASP A 78 3.18 13.03 15.55
CA ASP A 78 2.29 13.84 16.41
C ASP A 78 2.24 15.31 15.98
N GLU A 79 3.39 15.90 15.66
CA GLU A 79 3.44 17.29 15.19
C GLU A 79 2.87 17.42 13.77
N GLN A 80 3.12 16.43 12.90
CA GLN A 80 2.55 16.39 11.57
C GLN A 80 1.01 16.36 11.62
N ILE A 81 0.43 15.50 12.47
CA ILE A 81 -1.02 15.42 12.67
C ILE A 81 -1.56 16.76 13.16
N ARG A 82 -0.93 17.37 14.17
CA ARG A 82 -1.35 18.68 14.70
C ARG A 82 -1.36 19.75 13.60
N LEU A 83 -0.33 19.80 12.76
CA LEU A 83 -0.24 20.74 11.64
C LEU A 83 -1.28 20.46 10.54
N ILE A 84 -1.61 19.20 10.30
CA ILE A 84 -2.68 18.80 9.38
C ILE A 84 -4.03 19.26 9.91
N GLU A 85 -4.32 19.06 11.19
CA GLU A 85 -5.57 19.50 11.83
C GLU A 85 -5.71 21.03 11.78
N ASP A 86 -4.64 21.78 12.08
CA ASP A 86 -4.59 23.23 11.92
C ASP A 86 -4.89 23.65 10.47
N PHE A 87 -4.26 22.98 9.50
CA PHE A 87 -4.45 23.23 8.07
C PHE A 87 -5.90 23.02 7.65
N LEU A 88 -6.50 21.89 8.03
CA LEU A 88 -7.87 21.53 7.68
C LEU A 88 -8.90 22.48 8.33
N LEU A 89 -8.60 23.00 9.52
CA LEU A 89 -9.45 23.97 10.21
C LEU A 89 -9.38 25.36 9.56
N GLN A 90 -8.18 25.79 9.18
CA GLN A 90 -7.93 27.11 8.60
C GLN A 90 -8.33 27.20 7.13
N TYR A 91 -8.10 26.15 6.35
CA TYR A 91 -8.29 26.11 4.89
C TYR A 91 -9.37 25.11 4.49
N LYS A 92 -10.60 25.31 4.97
CA LYS A 92 -11.74 24.38 4.76
C LYS A 92 -12.07 24.11 3.30
N ASP A 93 -11.87 25.11 2.44
CA ASP A 93 -12.12 25.00 1.00
C ASP A 93 -10.85 24.64 0.21
N SER A 94 -9.77 24.21 0.86
CA SER A 94 -8.51 23.87 0.19
C SER A 94 -8.71 22.75 -0.82
N GLU A 95 -8.09 22.87 -1.99
CA GLU A 95 -7.99 21.74 -2.94
C GLU A 95 -6.95 20.70 -2.46
N LEU A 96 -6.15 21.02 -1.44
CA LEU A 96 -5.05 20.16 -0.94
C LEU A 96 -5.48 19.20 0.18
N LYS A 97 -6.77 19.15 0.51
CA LYS A 97 -7.31 18.29 1.58
C LYS A 97 -6.97 16.81 1.35
N GLU A 98 -6.94 16.34 0.11
CA GLU A 98 -6.55 14.96 -0.20
C GLU A 98 -5.16 14.63 0.35
N PHE A 99 -4.19 15.54 0.23
CA PHE A 99 -2.83 15.32 0.67
C PHE A 99 -2.70 15.43 2.20
N ALA A 100 -3.49 16.31 2.81
CA ALA A 100 -3.58 16.44 4.26
C ALA A 100 -4.14 15.14 4.88
N PHE A 101 -5.26 14.63 4.37
CA PHE A 101 -5.85 13.37 4.84
C PHE A 101 -4.95 12.15 4.54
N GLN A 102 -4.32 12.09 3.36
CA GLN A 102 -3.38 11.02 3.03
C GLN A 102 -2.15 11.02 3.95
N SER A 103 -1.64 12.21 4.31
CA SER A 103 -0.51 12.36 5.24
C SER A 103 -0.92 11.95 6.65
N ALA A 104 -2.11 12.34 7.11
CA ALA A 104 -2.65 11.91 8.41
C ALA A 104 -2.79 10.38 8.47
N THR A 105 -3.31 9.77 7.40
CA THR A 105 -3.41 8.30 7.28
C THR A 105 -2.06 7.63 7.55
N GLN A 106 -1.00 8.09 6.90
CA GLN A 106 0.36 7.55 7.09
C GLN A 106 0.91 7.82 8.49
N ALA A 107 0.68 9.02 9.03
CA ALA A 107 1.09 9.37 10.39
C ALA A 107 0.43 8.43 11.42
N TYR A 108 -0.88 8.18 11.31
CA TYR A 108 -1.58 7.24 12.18
C TYR A 108 -1.16 5.77 11.96
N GLN A 109 -0.83 5.38 10.73
CA GLN A 109 -0.22 4.06 10.47
C GLN A 109 1.08 3.89 11.24
N SER A 110 1.95 4.91 11.24
CA SER A 110 3.23 4.86 11.97
C SER A 110 3.02 4.75 13.49
N LYS A 111 1.92 5.29 13.99
CA LYS A 111 1.49 5.21 15.40
C LYS A 111 0.74 3.92 15.73
N ASN A 112 0.42 3.08 14.75
CA ASN A 112 -0.42 1.89 14.90
C ASN A 112 -1.84 2.23 15.42
N ASP A 113 -2.38 3.39 15.06
CA ASP A 113 -3.73 3.82 15.41
C ASP A 113 -4.70 3.49 14.27
N TYR A 114 -5.20 2.26 14.27
CA TYR A 114 -5.93 1.68 13.14
C TYR A 114 -7.26 2.38 12.87
N ASP A 115 -7.99 2.79 13.92
CA ASP A 115 -9.27 3.46 13.77
C ASP A 115 -9.10 4.78 13.01
N LYS A 116 -8.01 5.52 13.31
CA LYS A 116 -7.66 6.74 12.60
C LYS A 116 -7.12 6.48 11.20
N VAL A 117 -6.43 5.37 10.95
CA VAL A 117 -6.02 4.96 9.60
C VAL A 117 -7.24 4.77 8.70
N LEU A 118 -8.28 4.07 9.18
CA LEU A 118 -9.50 3.87 8.41
C LEU A 118 -10.21 5.20 8.16
N THR A 119 -10.43 5.99 9.22
CA THR A 119 -11.11 7.28 9.15
C THR A 119 -10.45 8.22 8.13
N TYR A 120 -9.13 8.44 8.24
CA TYR A 120 -8.41 9.36 7.36
C TYR A 120 -8.17 8.77 5.96
N GLY A 121 -8.09 7.45 5.83
CA GLY A 121 -8.03 6.77 4.53
C GLY A 121 -9.31 7.00 3.73
N GLU A 122 -10.47 6.83 4.37
CA GLU A 122 -11.78 7.09 3.74
C GLU A 122 -11.95 8.56 3.40
N LEU A 123 -11.60 9.48 4.30
CA LEU A 123 -11.62 10.93 4.00
C LEU A 123 -10.74 11.29 2.80
N THR A 124 -9.60 10.60 2.63
CA THR A 124 -8.77 10.76 1.43
C THR A 124 -9.52 10.34 0.17
N LEU A 125 -10.26 9.22 0.21
CA LEU A 125 -11.06 8.74 -0.92
C LEU A 125 -12.28 9.61 -1.21
N VAL A 126 -12.83 10.30 -0.21
CA VAL A 126 -13.89 11.29 -0.41
C VAL A 126 -13.39 12.48 -1.24
N GLU A 127 -12.16 12.95 -0.98
CA GLU A 127 -11.55 14.04 -1.78
C GLU A 127 -11.07 13.55 -3.14
N ASN A 128 -10.56 12.32 -3.22
CA ASN A 128 -10.10 11.70 -4.46
C ASN A 128 -10.31 10.18 -4.44
N GLU A 129 -11.37 9.75 -5.10
CA GLU A 129 -11.76 8.33 -5.17
C GLU A 129 -10.67 7.45 -5.82
N ASN A 130 -9.78 8.04 -6.63
CA ASN A 130 -8.70 7.34 -7.33
C ASN A 130 -7.36 7.54 -6.62
N ASN A 131 -7.35 7.88 -5.33
CA ASN A 131 -6.13 7.96 -4.56
C ASN A 131 -5.56 6.56 -4.30
N LEU A 132 -4.56 6.15 -5.10
CA LEU A 132 -3.95 4.83 -5.04
C LEU A 132 -3.44 4.47 -3.64
N VAL A 133 -2.85 5.43 -2.92
CA VAL A 133 -2.31 5.17 -1.57
C VAL A 133 -3.43 4.80 -0.61
N ALA A 134 -4.52 5.58 -0.58
CA ALA A 134 -5.65 5.29 0.30
C ALA A 134 -6.30 3.94 -0.02
N LEU A 135 -6.47 3.62 -1.32
CA LEU A 135 -6.98 2.30 -1.75
C LEU A 135 -6.11 1.15 -1.21
N LEU A 136 -4.78 1.23 -1.37
CA LEU A 136 -3.85 0.20 -0.90
C LEU A 136 -3.85 0.06 0.63
N VAL A 137 -3.89 1.20 1.33
CA VAL A 137 -3.92 1.24 2.79
C VAL A 137 -5.18 0.59 3.34
N LEU A 138 -6.36 0.99 2.85
CA LEU A 138 -7.64 0.46 3.33
C LEU A 138 -7.78 -1.02 2.97
N ALA A 139 -7.41 -1.42 1.75
CA ALA A 139 -7.39 -2.82 1.35
C ALA A 139 -6.54 -3.70 2.28
N SER A 140 -5.42 -3.17 2.78
CA SER A 140 -4.51 -3.91 3.66
C SER A 140 -4.93 -3.86 5.13
N ALA A 141 -5.36 -2.71 5.64
CA ALA A 141 -5.61 -2.49 7.06
C ALA A 141 -6.90 -3.16 7.56
N ILE A 142 -7.97 -3.15 6.75
CA ILE A 142 -9.26 -3.73 7.12
C ILE A 142 -9.16 -5.23 7.44
N PRO A 143 -8.62 -6.10 6.56
CA PRO A 143 -8.51 -7.52 6.87
C PRO A 143 -7.57 -7.81 8.05
N GLU A 144 -6.57 -6.96 8.33
CA GLU A 144 -5.70 -7.12 9.51
C GLU A 144 -6.43 -6.99 10.85
N ARG A 145 -7.57 -6.29 10.86
CA ARG A 145 -8.42 -6.09 12.04
C ARG A 145 -9.74 -6.82 11.98
N THR A 146 -9.96 -7.61 10.92
CA THR A 146 -11.19 -8.39 10.76
C THR A 146 -10.96 -9.82 11.28
N GLY A 147 -11.60 -10.14 12.40
CA GLY A 147 -11.60 -11.47 12.98
C GLY A 147 -12.51 -12.44 12.23
N LYS A 148 -12.16 -13.73 12.26
CA LYS A 148 -12.98 -14.80 11.67
C LYS A 148 -14.41 -14.84 12.24
N ASN A 149 -14.60 -14.39 13.49
CA ASN A 149 -15.88 -14.46 14.20
C ASN A 149 -16.58 -13.10 14.32
N ASP A 150 -16.09 -12.06 13.64
CA ASP A 150 -16.72 -10.75 13.65
C ASP A 150 -18.08 -10.81 12.95
N ALA A 151 -19.09 -10.15 13.51
CA ALA A 151 -20.44 -10.17 12.95
C ALA A 151 -20.52 -9.49 11.58
N ASP A 152 -19.67 -8.48 11.36
CA ASP A 152 -19.54 -7.69 10.13
C ASP A 152 -18.36 -8.15 9.26
N ARG A 153 -17.80 -9.35 9.52
CA ARG A 153 -16.63 -9.89 8.81
C ARG A 153 -16.79 -9.81 7.29
N ASP A 154 -17.88 -10.38 6.76
CA ASP A 154 -18.02 -10.52 5.31
C ASP A 154 -18.22 -9.16 4.62
N GLU A 155 -18.88 -8.22 5.30
CA GLU A 155 -19.05 -6.84 4.85
C GLU A 155 -17.71 -6.12 4.78
N LYS A 156 -16.92 -6.14 5.86
CA LYS A 156 -15.58 -5.55 5.92
C LYS A 156 -14.65 -6.13 4.85
N LEU A 157 -14.65 -7.45 4.68
CA LEU A 157 -13.81 -8.08 3.66
C LEU A 157 -14.26 -7.74 2.24
N ALA A 158 -15.58 -7.61 2.00
CA ALA A 158 -16.09 -7.20 0.70
C ALA A 158 -15.70 -5.75 0.36
N GLU A 159 -15.76 -4.85 1.35
CA GLU A 159 -15.32 -3.46 1.19
C GLU A 159 -13.82 -3.38 0.88
N ALA A 160 -12.99 -4.07 1.68
CA ALA A 160 -11.54 -4.10 1.48
C ALA A 160 -11.15 -4.69 0.11
N GLU A 161 -11.88 -5.71 -0.34
CA GLU A 161 -11.70 -6.32 -1.66
C GLU A 161 -12.00 -5.32 -2.79
N GLN A 162 -13.02 -4.47 -2.63
CA GLN A 162 -13.31 -3.41 -3.61
C GLN A 162 -12.14 -2.43 -3.70
N TYR A 163 -11.56 -2.01 -2.57
CA TYR A 163 -10.39 -1.13 -2.59
C TYR A 163 -9.19 -1.77 -3.31
N GLY A 164 -8.89 -3.04 -3.01
CA GLY A 164 -7.80 -3.77 -3.66
C GLY A 164 -7.99 -3.94 -5.18
N LYS A 165 -9.21 -4.28 -5.62
CA LYS A 165 -9.54 -4.39 -7.04
C LYS A 165 -9.48 -3.06 -7.77
N ARG A 166 -9.96 -1.99 -7.14
CA ARG A 166 -9.86 -0.62 -7.69
C ARG A 166 -8.41 -0.17 -7.82
N ALA A 167 -7.55 -0.48 -6.85
CA ALA A 167 -6.12 -0.20 -6.97
C ALA A 167 -5.52 -0.91 -8.20
N LEU A 168 -5.81 -2.19 -8.41
CA LEU A 168 -5.32 -2.95 -9.57
C LEU A 168 -5.81 -2.38 -10.91
N ASP A 169 -7.08 -2.01 -11.01
CA ASP A 169 -7.64 -1.36 -12.21
C ASP A 169 -7.00 0.01 -12.46
N LEU A 170 -6.86 0.82 -11.40
CA LEU A 170 -6.26 2.15 -11.49
C LEU A 170 -4.79 2.10 -11.96
N LEU A 171 -4.01 1.10 -11.53
CA LEU A 171 -2.61 0.93 -11.94
C LEU A 171 -2.44 0.79 -13.46
N GLN A 172 -3.44 0.31 -14.18
CA GLN A 172 -3.41 0.21 -15.65
C GLN A 172 -3.67 1.55 -16.34
N LYS A 173 -4.29 2.51 -15.62
CA LYS A 173 -4.78 3.78 -16.16
C LYS A 173 -3.90 4.96 -15.77
N LEU A 174 -3.10 4.82 -14.70
CA LEU A 174 -2.28 5.90 -14.18
C LEU A 174 -1.19 6.31 -15.20
N PRO A 175 -1.11 7.60 -15.56
CA PRO A 175 -0.02 8.09 -16.39
C PRO A 175 1.30 8.01 -15.62
N GLN A 176 2.40 7.77 -16.35
CA GLN A 176 3.73 7.82 -15.76
C GLN A 176 3.98 9.23 -15.20
N PRO A 177 4.38 9.36 -13.92
CA PRO A 177 4.77 10.63 -13.34
C PRO A 177 6.06 11.19 -13.98
N ALA A 178 6.11 12.50 -14.23
CA ALA A 178 7.21 13.16 -14.93
C ALA A 178 8.58 13.03 -14.23
N ASN A 179 8.58 12.81 -12.92
CA ASN A 179 9.78 12.67 -12.09
C ASN A 179 10.28 11.22 -11.96
N LEU A 180 9.62 10.25 -12.60
CA LEU A 180 10.03 8.85 -12.63
C LEU A 180 10.49 8.43 -14.02
N THR A 181 11.53 7.59 -14.08
CA THR A 181 11.88 6.88 -15.31
C THR A 181 10.86 5.76 -15.60
N PRO A 182 10.74 5.28 -16.85
CA PRO A 182 9.82 4.18 -17.16
C PRO A 182 10.06 2.93 -16.29
N GLY A 183 11.32 2.57 -16.05
CA GLY A 183 11.66 1.43 -15.19
C GLY A 183 11.27 1.62 -13.73
N GLN A 184 11.45 2.83 -13.18
CA GLN A 184 10.99 3.14 -11.82
C GLN A 184 9.46 3.10 -11.73
N TRP A 185 8.76 3.61 -12.74
CA TRP A 185 7.31 3.59 -12.77
C TRP A 185 6.74 2.18 -12.86
N GLU A 186 7.30 1.33 -13.73
CA GLU A 186 6.94 -0.08 -13.79
C GLU A 186 7.18 -0.79 -12.45
N GLN A 187 8.31 -0.50 -11.78
CA GLN A 187 8.57 -1.06 -10.45
C GLN A 187 7.54 -0.58 -9.42
N THR A 188 7.18 0.70 -9.42
CA THR A 188 6.12 1.24 -8.55
C THR A 188 4.78 0.52 -8.78
N LYS A 189 4.39 0.30 -10.04
CA LYS A 189 3.16 -0.43 -10.37
C LYS A 189 3.21 -1.87 -9.89
N ARG A 190 4.34 -2.56 -10.06
CA ARG A 190 4.52 -3.93 -9.58
C ARG A 190 4.42 -4.04 -8.06
N GLU A 191 5.02 -3.12 -7.30
CA GLU A 191 4.92 -3.11 -5.83
C GLU A 191 3.49 -2.82 -5.34
N ALA A 192 2.79 -1.89 -5.98
CA ALA A 192 1.39 -1.60 -5.67
C ALA A 192 0.46 -2.78 -6.00
N ALA A 193 0.69 -3.45 -7.13
CA ALA A 193 -0.02 -4.66 -7.49
C ALA A 193 0.28 -5.80 -6.51
N SER A 194 1.55 -5.98 -6.12
CA SER A 194 1.95 -6.94 -5.10
C SER A 194 1.20 -6.72 -3.78
N THR A 195 1.13 -5.45 -3.33
CA THR A 195 0.40 -5.07 -2.11
C THR A 195 -1.10 -5.41 -2.22
N SER A 196 -1.71 -5.09 -3.36
CA SER A 196 -3.14 -5.39 -3.60
C SER A 196 -3.41 -6.89 -3.57
N HIS A 197 -2.60 -7.68 -4.26
CA HIS A 197 -2.70 -9.14 -4.25
C HIS A 197 -2.43 -9.75 -2.87
N ALA A 198 -1.50 -9.19 -2.08
CA ALA A 198 -1.25 -9.66 -0.72
C ALA A 198 -2.46 -9.42 0.22
N ALA A 199 -3.14 -8.29 0.04
CA ALA A 199 -4.36 -7.96 0.76
C ALA A 199 -5.52 -8.90 0.37
N LEU A 200 -5.75 -9.10 -0.93
CA LEU A 200 -6.75 -10.05 -1.45
C LEU A 200 -6.48 -11.48 -0.96
N GLY A 201 -5.21 -11.89 -0.97
CA GLY A 201 -4.77 -13.17 -0.43
C GLY A 201 -5.10 -13.34 1.05
N MET A 202 -4.91 -12.29 1.85
CA MET A 202 -5.29 -12.30 3.27
C MET A 202 -6.80 -12.42 3.46
N MET A 203 -7.60 -11.68 2.70
CA MET A 203 -9.07 -11.76 2.77
C MET A 203 -9.55 -13.18 2.47
N ASN A 204 -8.99 -13.81 1.43
CA ASN A 204 -9.32 -15.19 1.08
C ASN A 204 -8.86 -16.21 2.14
N LEU A 205 -7.73 -15.98 2.83
CA LEU A 205 -7.36 -16.78 3.99
C LEU A 205 -8.39 -16.68 5.13
N ILE A 206 -8.89 -15.47 5.42
CA ILE A 206 -9.90 -15.26 6.46
C ILE A 206 -11.22 -15.93 6.08
N ARG A 207 -11.57 -15.92 4.79
CA ARG A 207 -12.73 -16.63 4.22
C ARG A 207 -12.55 -18.14 4.09
N GLU A 208 -11.35 -18.65 4.39
CA GLU A 208 -10.97 -20.05 4.20
C GLU A 208 -11.07 -20.53 2.72
N ASP A 209 -11.05 -19.58 1.78
CA ASP A 209 -10.93 -19.86 0.34
C ASP A 209 -9.44 -20.01 -0.01
N PHE A 210 -8.89 -21.16 0.38
CA PHE A 210 -7.44 -21.40 0.31
C PHE A 210 -6.91 -21.45 -1.12
N GLU A 211 -7.74 -21.82 -2.10
CA GLU A 211 -7.37 -21.82 -3.52
C GLU A 211 -7.18 -20.39 -4.04
N LYS A 212 -8.13 -19.48 -3.77
CA LYS A 212 -7.95 -18.07 -4.13
C LYS A 212 -6.84 -17.41 -3.33
N ALA A 213 -6.71 -17.74 -2.04
CA ALA A 213 -5.61 -17.24 -1.22
C ALA A 213 -4.23 -17.62 -1.83
N GLU A 214 -4.07 -18.87 -2.25
CA GLU A 214 -2.86 -19.31 -2.94
C GLU A 214 -2.60 -18.51 -4.22
N ALA A 215 -3.61 -18.36 -5.08
CA ALA A 215 -3.46 -17.64 -6.34
C ALA A 215 -3.00 -16.19 -6.14
N GLU A 216 -3.68 -15.47 -5.24
CA GLU A 216 -3.38 -14.08 -4.91
C GLU A 216 -2.00 -13.92 -4.24
N LEU A 217 -1.67 -14.77 -3.27
CA LEU A 217 -0.39 -14.67 -2.55
C LEU A 217 0.82 -15.03 -3.43
N LYS A 218 0.65 -15.90 -4.44
CA LYS A 218 1.69 -16.18 -5.44
C LYS A 218 1.93 -14.95 -6.31
N LEU A 219 0.87 -14.32 -6.83
CA LEU A 219 1.01 -13.07 -7.59
C LEU A 219 1.70 -11.99 -6.76
N ALA A 220 1.33 -11.85 -5.49
CA ALA A 220 1.99 -10.92 -4.59
C ALA A 220 3.50 -11.19 -4.46
N ALA A 221 3.89 -12.45 -4.25
CA ALA A 221 5.30 -12.83 -4.14
C ALA A 221 6.08 -12.64 -5.44
N ASP A 222 5.47 -12.90 -6.60
CA ASP A 222 6.13 -12.80 -7.91
C ASP A 222 6.29 -11.33 -8.36
N LEU A 223 5.41 -10.43 -7.91
CA LEU A 223 5.43 -9.01 -8.28
C LEU A 223 6.37 -8.16 -7.41
N ALA A 224 6.60 -8.54 -6.16
CA ALA A 224 7.49 -7.79 -5.27
C ALA A 224 8.96 -7.89 -5.71
N SER A 225 9.70 -6.78 -5.66
CA SER A 225 11.18 -6.82 -5.79
C SER A 225 11.84 -7.54 -4.62
N MET A 226 11.27 -7.36 -3.43
CA MET A 226 11.65 -8.06 -2.23
C MET A 226 10.38 -8.50 -1.51
N PRO A 227 9.94 -9.75 -1.67
CA PRO A 227 8.75 -10.25 -1.00
C PRO A 227 8.88 -10.14 0.54
N ASP A 228 7.77 -9.86 1.20
CA ASP A 228 7.72 -9.78 2.67
C ASP A 228 7.60 -11.19 3.29
N PRO A 229 8.28 -11.50 4.42
CA PRO A 229 8.09 -12.77 5.13
C PRO A 229 6.63 -13.09 5.45
N VAL A 230 5.76 -12.09 5.67
CA VAL A 230 4.33 -12.33 5.94
C VAL A 230 3.63 -12.90 4.71
N THR A 231 3.98 -12.46 3.49
CA THR A 231 3.40 -13.00 2.25
C THR A 231 3.72 -14.48 2.09
N PHE A 232 4.98 -14.87 2.26
CA PHE A 232 5.38 -16.28 2.20
C PHE A 232 4.80 -17.11 3.35
N TYR A 233 4.72 -16.55 4.55
CA TYR A 233 4.08 -17.19 5.68
C TYR A 233 2.60 -17.50 5.40
N ARG A 234 1.84 -16.50 4.93
CA ARG A 234 0.43 -16.63 4.53
C ARG A 234 0.27 -17.66 3.40
N LEU A 235 1.17 -17.67 2.42
CA LEU A 235 1.15 -18.66 1.33
C LEU A 235 1.40 -20.08 1.86
N GLY A 236 2.32 -20.22 2.82
CA GLY A 236 2.56 -21.49 3.51
C GLY A 236 1.32 -22.00 4.26
N LEU A 237 0.58 -21.11 4.92
CA LEU A 237 -0.71 -21.47 5.54
C LEU A 237 -1.74 -21.92 4.50
N ALA A 238 -1.89 -21.18 3.39
CA ALA A 238 -2.81 -21.56 2.31
C ALA A 238 -2.50 -22.96 1.77
N TYR A 239 -1.22 -23.26 1.49
CA TYR A 239 -0.78 -24.59 1.07
C TYR A 239 -1.04 -25.66 2.13
N SER A 240 -0.80 -25.34 3.41
CA SER A 240 -0.99 -26.27 4.53
C SER A 240 -2.44 -26.73 4.63
N PHE A 241 -3.40 -25.80 4.58
CA PHE A 241 -4.83 -26.13 4.64
C PHE A 241 -5.33 -26.91 3.42
N GLN A 242 -4.67 -26.74 2.27
CA GLN A 242 -4.89 -27.57 1.07
C GLN A 242 -4.17 -28.93 1.12
N LYS A 243 -3.47 -29.26 2.22
CA LYS A 243 -2.63 -30.47 2.37
C LYS A 243 -1.47 -30.56 1.35
N LYS A 244 -1.11 -29.44 0.71
CA LYS A 244 0.06 -29.29 -0.16
C LYS A 244 1.32 -29.14 0.70
N PHE A 245 1.63 -30.14 1.52
CA PHE A 245 2.58 -30.01 2.63
C PHE A 245 4.02 -29.66 2.20
N ASP A 246 4.50 -30.21 1.08
CA ASP A 246 5.83 -29.87 0.58
C ASP A 246 5.91 -28.39 0.15
N LEU A 247 4.90 -27.90 -0.59
CA LEU A 247 4.81 -26.49 -0.97
C LEU A 247 4.65 -25.56 0.25
N ALA A 248 3.92 -26.00 1.27
CA ALA A 248 3.77 -25.26 2.52
C ALA A 248 5.13 -25.08 3.22
N LEU A 249 5.91 -26.15 3.37
CA LEU A 249 7.23 -26.10 3.99
C LEU A 249 8.20 -25.21 3.19
N ASP A 250 8.17 -25.32 1.86
CA ASP A 250 9.01 -24.52 0.95
C ASP A 250 8.70 -23.03 1.08
N ALA A 251 7.42 -22.65 1.10
CA ALA A 251 7.00 -21.26 1.31
C ALA A 251 7.40 -20.75 2.71
N LEU A 252 7.21 -21.56 3.76
CA LEU A 252 7.62 -21.19 5.13
C LEU A 252 9.15 -21.07 5.27
N GLU A 253 9.93 -21.84 4.51
CA GLU A 253 11.38 -21.69 4.47
C GLU A 253 11.82 -20.40 3.80
N ARG A 254 11.18 -20.01 2.70
CA ARG A 254 11.38 -18.69 2.09
C ARG A 254 11.03 -17.58 3.09
N ALA A 255 9.91 -17.70 3.81
CA ALA A 255 9.53 -16.75 4.86
C ALA A 255 10.63 -16.60 5.92
N ALA A 256 11.20 -17.71 6.40
CA ALA A 256 12.32 -17.68 7.35
C ALA A 256 13.58 -17.03 6.76
N GLY A 257 13.92 -17.36 5.50
CA GLY A 257 15.08 -16.84 4.79
C GLY A 257 15.06 -15.31 4.58
N VAL A 258 13.87 -14.71 4.47
CA VAL A 258 13.70 -13.25 4.33
C VAL A 258 13.37 -12.53 5.65
N GLY A 259 13.61 -13.16 6.80
CA GLY A 259 13.56 -12.53 8.13
C GLY A 259 12.54 -13.14 9.12
N GLY A 260 11.62 -13.97 8.63
CA GLY A 260 10.60 -14.64 9.42
C GLY A 260 9.51 -13.71 9.98
N VAL A 261 8.56 -14.29 10.72
CA VAL A 261 7.39 -13.58 11.27
C VAL A 261 7.39 -13.70 12.79
N LYS A 262 8.05 -12.74 13.45
CA LYS A 262 8.22 -12.70 14.92
C LYS A 262 7.25 -11.76 15.64
N ILE A 263 6.48 -12.24 16.61
CA ILE A 263 5.51 -11.44 17.38
C ILE A 263 5.99 -11.36 18.85
N PRO A 264 6.19 -10.16 19.42
CA PRO A 264 6.49 -10.01 20.83
C PRO A 264 5.28 -10.42 21.69
N ASN A 265 5.55 -11.10 22.80
CA ASN A 265 4.56 -11.41 23.80
C ASN A 265 4.53 -10.33 24.90
N PRO A 266 3.39 -10.16 25.60
CA PRO A 266 3.30 -9.26 26.75
C PRO A 266 4.25 -9.62 27.91
N ASP A 267 4.65 -10.90 28.01
CA ASP A 267 5.59 -11.42 29.02
C ASP A 267 7.07 -11.15 28.70
N GLY A 268 7.36 -10.45 27.60
CA GLY A 268 8.72 -10.17 27.12
C GLY A 268 9.30 -11.26 26.21
N GLY A 269 8.57 -12.35 25.97
CA GLY A 269 8.93 -13.39 25.02
C GLY A 269 8.71 -12.97 23.56
N THR A 270 9.07 -13.85 22.62
CA THR A 270 8.78 -13.66 21.19
C THR A 270 8.34 -14.99 20.58
N ARG A 271 7.18 -14.98 19.92
CA ARG A 271 6.69 -16.09 19.10
C ARG A 271 7.26 -16.02 17.70
N ASP A 272 7.72 -17.15 17.19
CA ASP A 272 8.12 -17.29 15.79
C ASP A 272 7.03 -18.05 15.04
N LEU A 273 6.15 -17.30 14.37
CA LEU A 273 5.00 -17.87 13.68
C LEU A 273 5.41 -18.78 12.52
N VAL A 274 6.57 -18.54 11.90
CA VAL A 274 7.06 -19.39 10.80
C VAL A 274 7.49 -20.75 11.35
N ALA A 275 8.22 -20.77 12.46
CA ALA A 275 8.61 -22.01 13.12
C ALA A 275 7.39 -22.82 13.60
N GLU A 276 6.41 -22.15 14.22
CA GLU A 276 5.16 -22.76 14.66
C GLU A 276 4.37 -23.37 13.49
N ALA A 277 4.25 -22.65 12.37
CA ALA A 277 3.56 -23.16 11.19
C ALA A 277 4.29 -24.36 10.55
N LYS A 278 5.63 -24.36 10.55
CA LYS A 278 6.40 -25.52 10.06
C LYS A 278 6.14 -26.77 10.90
N ASP A 279 6.15 -26.63 12.23
CA ASP A 279 5.82 -27.74 13.14
C ASP A 279 4.39 -28.27 12.92
N PHE A 280 3.42 -27.36 12.76
CA PHE A 280 2.04 -27.72 12.44
C PHE A 280 1.95 -28.53 11.12
N VAL A 281 2.62 -28.06 10.06
CA VAL A 281 2.65 -28.73 8.75
C VAL A 281 3.28 -30.12 8.85
N LEU A 282 4.40 -30.26 9.57
CA LEU A 282 5.08 -31.55 9.76
C LEU A 282 4.20 -32.56 10.49
N LYS A 283 3.52 -32.14 11.56
CA LYS A 283 2.57 -32.98 12.30
C LYS A 283 1.38 -33.38 11.44
N ALA A 284 0.81 -32.44 10.69
CA ALA A 284 -0.31 -32.71 9.78
C ALA A 284 0.09 -33.71 8.67
N ARG A 285 1.29 -33.56 8.10
CA ARG A 285 1.85 -34.50 7.10
C ARG A 285 2.01 -35.91 7.68
N ALA A 286 2.58 -36.03 8.88
CA ALA A 286 2.77 -37.32 9.53
C ALA A 286 1.42 -38.01 9.82
N ALA A 287 0.43 -37.26 10.32
CA ALA A 287 -0.92 -37.79 10.56
C ALA A 287 -1.61 -38.26 9.27
N ALA A 288 -1.44 -37.53 8.16
CA ALA A 288 -1.98 -37.92 6.87
C ALA A 288 -1.31 -39.19 6.29
N GLY A 289 -0.01 -39.39 6.55
CA GLY A 289 0.73 -40.59 6.14
C GLY A 289 0.50 -41.82 7.03
N GLY A 290 0.10 -41.63 8.29
CA GLY A 290 -0.20 -42.70 9.25
C GLY A 290 -1.59 -43.34 9.09
N ALA A 291 -2.48 -42.71 8.31
CA ALA A 291 -3.80 -43.25 7.97
C ALA A 291 -3.71 -44.22 6.77
N ALA A 292 -2.95 -45.31 6.89
CA ALA A 292 -3.10 -46.44 5.98
C ALA A 292 -4.39 -47.20 6.33
N PRO A 293 -5.18 -47.69 5.36
CA PRO A 293 -6.41 -48.42 5.66
C PRO A 293 -6.06 -49.69 6.41
N SER A 294 -6.70 -49.90 7.56
CA SER A 294 -6.82 -51.21 8.19
C SER A 294 -7.42 -52.16 7.14
N GLY A 295 -6.57 -52.97 6.51
CA GLY A 295 -6.99 -53.97 5.53
C GLY A 295 -7.91 -55.03 6.15
N PRO A 296 -8.65 -55.75 5.29
CA PRO A 296 -9.95 -56.37 5.57
C PRO A 296 -9.96 -57.43 6.67
#